data_AF-A0A959ISZ5-F1
#
_entry.id   AF-A0A959ISZ5-F1
#
_cell.length_a   1.000
_cell.length_b   1.000
_cell.length_c   1.000
_cell.angle_alpha   90.00
_cell.angle_beta   90.00
_cell.angle_gamma   90.00
#
_symmetry.space_group_name_H-M   'P 1'
#
loop_
_entity.id
_entity.type
_entity.pdbx_description
1 polymer ?
#
loop_
_entity_poly.entity_id
_entity_poly.type
_entity_poly.pdbx_seq_one_letter_code
_entity_poly.pdbx_strand_id
1 'polypeptide(L)'
;MDAIFARLQGTDDFSNIFEDKSEKILILGVGNYLMGDEGVGVHLVHRMGEMDLPDYLDVLDGGTGGFFLMSVFDEYGAVIFVDATMDGREGGTLSLIKPRFAADFPKALSVHDVGLKDMVEAL
;
A
#
# COMPACT_ATOMS: atom_id res chain seq x y z
N MET A 1 -7.91 -12.24 9.84
CA MET A 1 -8.78 -11.07 10.18
C MET A 1 -8.47 -10.09 9.08
N ASP A 2 -9.07 -10.34 7.91
CA ASP A 2 -8.62 -9.84 6.62
C ASP A 2 -9.82 -9.19 5.93
N ALA A 3 -9.75 -7.88 5.69
CA ALA A 3 -10.75 -7.18 4.91
C ALA A 3 -10.78 -7.66 3.43
N ILE A 4 -9.72 -8.34 2.97
CA ILE A 4 -9.68 -9.04 1.67
C ILE A 4 -10.56 -10.30 1.67
N PHE A 5 -10.67 -11.03 2.78
CA PHE A 5 -11.41 -12.30 2.80
C PHE A 5 -12.92 -12.15 2.74
N ALA A 6 -13.47 -10.98 3.08
CA ALA A 6 -14.91 -10.78 3.11
C ALA A 6 -15.56 -10.71 1.71
N ARG A 7 -14.79 -10.58 0.63
CA ARG A 7 -15.32 -10.48 -0.75
C ARG A 7 -15.39 -11.83 -1.49
N LEU A 8 -14.78 -12.90 -0.96
CA LEU A 8 -14.64 -14.17 -1.68
C LEU A 8 -15.64 -15.28 -1.29
N GLN A 9 -16.63 -14.97 -0.44
CA GLN A 9 -17.73 -15.92 -0.13
C GLN A 9 -18.90 -15.70 -1.10
N GLY A 10 -18.62 -15.86 -2.38
CA GLY A 10 -19.62 -16.02 -3.45
C GLY A 10 -19.21 -17.22 -4.27
N THR A 11 -19.89 -18.34 -4.07
CA THR A 11 -19.85 -19.46 -5.01
C THR A 11 -20.24 -18.93 -6.38
N ASP A 12 -19.43 -19.20 -7.40
CA ASP A 12 -19.58 -18.82 -8.82
C ASP A 12 -18.78 -17.59 -9.26
N ASP A 13 -17.43 -17.65 -9.24
CA ASP A 13 -16.69 -17.04 -10.35
C ASP A 13 -15.22 -17.50 -10.46
N PHE A 14 -14.93 -18.32 -11.47
CA PHE A 14 -13.56 -18.56 -11.92
C PHE A 14 -12.97 -17.34 -12.66
N SER A 15 -13.73 -16.26 -12.85
CA SER A 15 -13.28 -15.01 -13.49
C SER A 15 -12.27 -14.22 -12.65
N ASN A 16 -12.27 -14.36 -11.31
CA ASN A 16 -11.43 -13.59 -10.40
C ASN A 16 -9.96 -14.04 -10.33
N ILE A 17 -9.56 -15.07 -11.07
CA ILE A 17 -8.17 -15.55 -11.09
C ILE A 17 -7.30 -14.67 -12.02
N PHE A 18 -7.92 -13.82 -12.85
CA PHE A 18 -7.24 -12.95 -13.82
C PHE A 18 -7.85 -11.54 -13.85
N GLU A 19 -8.26 -11.00 -12.70
CA GLU A 19 -8.72 -9.61 -12.66
C GLU A 19 -7.52 -8.69 -12.94
N ASP A 20 -7.34 -8.30 -14.20
CA ASP A 20 -6.40 -7.26 -14.59
C ASP A 20 -6.86 -5.94 -13.99
N LYS A 21 -6.12 -5.45 -12.99
CA LYS A 21 -6.41 -4.21 -12.27
C LYS A 21 -5.58 -3.04 -12.82
N SER A 22 -5.07 -3.14 -14.04
CA SER A 22 -4.32 -2.08 -14.71
C SER A 22 -5.06 -0.75 -14.85
N GLU A 23 -6.40 -0.76 -14.84
CA GLU A 23 -7.22 0.47 -14.84
C GLU A 23 -7.61 0.96 -13.43
N LYS A 24 -7.18 0.26 -12.37
CA LYS A 24 -7.45 0.59 -10.96
C LYS A 24 -6.24 1.21 -10.28
N ILE A 25 -6.53 1.93 -9.20
CA ILE A 25 -5.54 2.50 -8.28
C ILE A 25 -5.62 1.76 -6.95
N LEU A 26 -4.48 1.28 -6.45
CA LEU A 26 -4.36 0.72 -5.11
C LEU A 26 -3.86 1.78 -4.13
N ILE A 27 -4.57 1.97 -3.01
CA ILE A 27 -4.05 2.69 -1.84
C ILE A 27 -3.53 1.65 -0.85
N LEU A 28 -2.22 1.63 -0.64
CA LEU A 28 -1.57 0.68 0.24
C LEU A 28 -1.06 1.39 1.50
N GLY A 29 -1.68 1.05 2.63
CA GLY A 29 -1.31 1.57 3.94
C GLY A 29 -0.26 0.66 4.57
N VAL A 30 0.91 1.21 4.86
CA VAL A 30 2.02 0.50 5.51
C VAL A 30 2.24 1.11 6.89
N GLY A 31 2.77 0.30 7.79
CA GLY A 31 3.16 0.72 9.12
C GLY A 31 2.75 -0.28 10.21
N ASN A 32 3.25 -0.05 11.42
CA ASN A 32 2.87 -0.84 12.56
C ASN A 32 1.69 -0.19 13.31
N TYR A 33 0.52 -0.79 13.16
CA TYR A 33 -0.74 -0.36 13.80
C TYR A 33 -0.62 -0.12 15.32
N LEU A 34 0.29 -0.83 16.00
CA LEU A 34 0.46 -0.74 17.46
C LEU A 34 1.47 0.33 17.90
N MET A 35 2.25 0.91 16.99
CA MET A 35 3.38 1.80 17.30
C MET A 35 3.09 3.28 17.04
N GLY A 36 1.95 3.76 17.53
CA GLY A 36 1.60 5.18 17.50
C GLY A 36 1.57 5.73 16.07
N ASP A 37 2.34 6.79 15.81
CA ASP A 37 2.37 7.47 14.51
C ASP A 37 2.90 6.58 13.38
N GLU A 38 3.65 5.51 13.69
CA GLU A 38 4.09 4.53 12.68
C GLU A 38 2.89 3.84 12.00
N GLY A 39 1.75 3.72 12.69
CA GLY A 39 0.55 3.06 12.16
C GLY A 39 -0.30 3.92 11.22
N VAL A 40 0.11 5.15 10.89
CA VAL A 40 -0.74 6.11 10.18
C VAL A 40 -1.26 5.58 8.83
N GLY A 41 -0.44 4.84 8.09
CA GLY A 41 -0.84 4.24 6.81
C GLY A 41 -1.94 3.19 6.98
N VAL A 42 -1.78 2.30 7.95
CA VAL A 42 -2.77 1.26 8.29
C VAL A 42 -4.07 1.87 8.78
N HIS A 43 -4.00 2.87 9.67
CA HIS A 43 -5.19 3.58 10.15
C HIS A 43 -5.96 4.27 9.02
N LEU A 44 -5.24 4.84 8.04
CA LEU A 44 -5.85 5.49 6.88
C LEU A 44 -6.65 4.49 6.03
N VAL A 45 -6.05 3.35 5.66
CA VAL A 45 -6.75 2.36 4.82
C VAL A 45 -7.92 1.71 5.54
N HIS A 46 -7.82 1.46 6.86
CA HIS A 46 -8.96 1.02 7.66
C HIS A 46 -10.11 2.02 7.61
N ARG A 47 -9.81 3.32 7.77
CA ARG A 47 -10.83 4.36 7.70
C ARG A 47 -11.45 4.48 6.31
N MET A 48 -10.65 4.33 5.25
CA MET A 48 -11.15 4.34 3.87
C MET A 48 -12.02 3.12 3.56
N GLY A 49 -11.72 1.95 4.13
CA GLY A 49 -12.53 0.74 3.97
C GLY A 49 -13.95 0.83 4.55
N GLU A 50 -14.21 1.83 5.40
CA GLU A 50 -15.55 2.14 5.94
C GLU A 50 -16.33 3.13 5.07
N MET A 51 -15.73 3.64 3.99
CA MET A 51 -16.32 4.64 3.09
C MET A 51 -16.84 3.99 1.81
N ASP A 52 -17.79 4.65 1.15
CA ASP A 52 -18.17 4.31 -0.23
C ASP A 52 -17.08 4.83 -1.18
N LEU A 53 -16.17 3.93 -1.56
CA LEU A 53 -15.08 4.23 -2.50
C LEU A 53 -15.55 4.07 -3.95
N PRO A 54 -15.02 4.86 -4.89
CA PRO A 54 -15.22 4.63 -6.31
C PRO A 54 -14.71 3.25 -6.76
N ASP A 55 -15.35 2.65 -7.76
CA ASP A 55 -15.00 1.30 -8.26
C ASP A 55 -13.56 1.17 -8.80
N TYR A 56 -12.91 2.29 -9.14
CA TYR A 56 -11.51 2.32 -9.60
C TYR A 56 -10.49 2.38 -8.46
N LEU A 57 -10.93 2.42 -7.20
CA LEU A 57 -10.07 2.51 -6.02
C LEU A 57 -10.19 1.25 -5.16
N ASP A 58 -9.06 0.57 -4.99
CA ASP A 58 -8.91 -0.48 -3.98
C ASP A 58 -8.07 0.06 -2.81
N VAL A 59 -8.33 -0.46 -1.60
CA VAL A 59 -7.55 -0.17 -0.40
C VAL A 59 -7.03 -1.47 0.20
N LEU A 60 -5.79 -1.45 0.69
CA LEU A 60 -5.14 -2.61 1.28
C LEU A 60 -4.33 -2.22 2.51
N ASP A 61 -4.53 -2.97 3.60
CA ASP A 61 -3.63 -2.98 4.75
C ASP A 61 -2.41 -3.84 4.42
N GLY A 62 -1.26 -3.18 4.22
CA GLY A 62 0.03 -3.82 4.01
C GLY A 62 0.77 -4.12 5.30
N GLY A 63 0.33 -3.59 6.44
CA GLY A 63 0.96 -3.72 7.75
C GLY A 63 2.48 -3.53 7.67
N THR A 64 3.21 -4.57 8.07
CA THR A 64 4.68 -4.64 8.05
C THR A 64 5.22 -5.50 6.90
N GLY A 65 4.39 -5.74 5.88
CA GLY A 65 4.45 -6.84 4.91
C GLY A 65 5.64 -6.88 3.94
N GLY A 66 6.49 -5.86 3.87
CA GLY A 66 7.76 -5.92 3.14
C GLY A 66 7.65 -6.46 1.72
N PHE A 67 8.52 -7.41 1.38
CA PHE A 67 8.59 -8.07 0.06
C PHE A 67 7.29 -8.73 -0.40
N PHE A 68 6.39 -9.13 0.50
CA PHE A 68 5.13 -9.75 0.11
C PHE A 68 4.19 -8.79 -0.64
N LEU A 69 4.41 -7.48 -0.49
CA LEU A 69 3.62 -6.46 -1.18
C LEU A 69 4.00 -6.32 -2.66
N MET A 70 5.16 -6.84 -3.08
CA MET A 70 5.64 -6.72 -4.47
C MET A 70 4.74 -7.41 -5.48
N SER A 71 4.19 -8.59 -5.16
CA SER A 71 3.31 -9.32 -6.08
C SER A 71 2.00 -8.57 -6.35
N VAL A 72 1.63 -7.64 -5.47
CA VAL A 72 0.40 -6.85 -5.62
C VAL A 72 0.61 -5.72 -6.64
N PHE A 73 1.82 -5.18 -6.80
CA PHE A 73 2.02 -4.01 -7.68
C PHE A 73 1.83 -4.32 -9.16
N ASP A 74 2.22 -5.52 -9.58
CA ASP A 74 2.14 -5.94 -10.98
C ASP A 74 0.69 -6.05 -11.49
N GLU A 75 -0.28 -6.14 -10.57
CA GLU A 75 -1.70 -6.24 -10.91
C GLU A 75 -2.34 -4.87 -11.18
N TYR A 76 -1.79 -3.77 -10.64
CA TYR A 76 -2.41 -2.45 -10.66
C TYR A 76 -1.71 -1.45 -11.59
N GLY A 77 -2.49 -0.55 -12.21
CA GLY A 77 -1.92 0.51 -13.05
C GLY A 77 -1.22 1.61 -12.27
N ALA A 78 -1.65 1.83 -11.02
CA ALA A 78 -1.01 2.76 -10.10
C ALA A 78 -1.16 2.31 -8.65
N VAL A 79 -0.11 2.54 -7.87
CA VAL A 79 -0.09 2.26 -6.44
C VAL A 79 0.31 3.52 -5.69
N ILE A 80 -0.49 3.90 -4.70
CA ILE A 80 -0.20 5.00 -3.77
C ILE A 80 0.18 4.39 -2.43
N PHE A 81 1.44 4.58 -2.07
CA PHE A 81 1.99 4.19 -0.79
C PHE A 81 1.75 5.24 0.27
N VAL A 82 1.23 4.82 1.41
CA VAL A 82 1.04 5.68 2.58
C VAL A 82 1.77 5.06 3.77
N ASP A 83 2.82 5.72 4.23
CA ASP A 83 3.65 5.30 5.36
C ASP A 83 4.09 6.52 6.19
N ALA A 84 4.41 6.28 7.46
CA ALA A 84 5.06 7.26 8.31
C ALA A 84 6.57 7.27 8.04
N THR A 85 7.16 8.45 7.87
CA THR A 85 8.61 8.56 7.66
C THR A 85 9.28 9.49 8.66
N MET A 86 10.50 9.15 9.06
CA MET A 86 11.37 9.98 9.91
C MET A 86 12.36 10.76 9.06
N ASP A 87 11.91 11.85 8.45
CA ASP A 87 12.72 12.69 7.56
C ASP A 87 13.16 14.03 8.19
N GLY A 88 12.92 14.20 9.49
CA GLY A 88 13.31 15.38 10.27
C GLY A 88 12.38 16.59 10.10
N ARG A 89 11.23 16.45 9.42
CA ARG A 89 10.21 17.50 9.32
C ARG A 89 9.28 17.51 10.53
N GLU A 90 8.46 18.56 10.61
CA GLU A 90 7.46 18.70 11.67
C GLU A 90 6.41 17.59 11.58
N GLY A 91 6.01 17.04 12.74
CA GLY A 91 5.00 15.99 12.80
C GLY A 91 3.68 16.39 12.12
N GLY A 92 3.09 15.48 11.36
CA GLY A 92 1.89 15.75 10.56
C GLY A 92 2.16 16.37 9.18
N THR A 93 3.42 16.64 8.82
CA THR A 93 3.77 17.11 7.48
C THR A 93 3.52 16.02 6.43
N LEU A 94 2.62 16.29 5.48
CA LEU A 94 2.38 15.41 4.35
C LEU A 94 3.39 15.64 3.22
N SER A 95 3.78 14.53 2.60
CA SER A 95 4.88 14.48 1.65
C SER A 95 4.50 13.61 0.49
N LEU A 96 4.65 14.12 -0.73
CA LEU A 96 4.47 13.32 -1.93
C LEU A 96 5.81 13.17 -2.62
N ILE A 97 6.23 11.92 -2.76
CA ILE A 97 7.35 11.52 -3.61
C ILE A 97 6.82 10.70 -4.76
N LYS A 98 7.40 10.89 -5.94
CA LYS A 98 7.14 10.06 -7.13
C LYS A 98 8.48 9.46 -7.55
N PRO A 99 8.94 8.43 -6.82
CA PRO A 99 10.26 7.87 -7.04
C PRO A 99 10.35 7.28 -8.44
N ARG A 100 11.43 7.62 -9.15
CA ARG A 100 11.81 7.00 -10.43
C ARG A 100 13.00 6.07 -10.27
N PHE A 101 13.80 6.28 -9.24
CA PHE A 101 14.97 5.48 -8.89
C PHE A 101 14.94 5.16 -7.39
N ALA A 102 15.58 4.07 -6.96
CA ALA A 102 15.66 3.71 -5.53
C ALA A 102 16.31 4.80 -4.65
N ALA A 103 17.17 5.63 -5.24
CA ALA A 103 17.81 6.77 -4.57
C ALA A 103 16.83 7.92 -4.25
N ASP A 104 15.65 7.94 -4.88
CA ASP A 104 14.64 9.00 -4.67
C ASP A 104 13.86 8.80 -3.36
N PHE A 105 13.97 7.62 -2.74
CA PHE A 105 13.30 7.35 -1.47
C PHE A 105 14.09 7.91 -0.26
N PRO A 106 13.41 8.25 0.86
CA PRO A 106 14.04 8.71 2.09
C PRO A 106 15.12 7.74 2.61
N LYS A 107 16.15 8.29 3.27
CA LYS A 107 17.23 7.48 3.87
C LYS A 107 16.74 6.64 5.05
N ALA A 108 15.76 7.14 5.79
CA ALA A 108 15.08 6.45 6.87
C ALA A 108 13.82 5.76 6.34
N LEU A 109 14.02 4.87 5.37
CA LEU A 109 13.01 3.88 5.02
C LEU A 109 13.08 2.76 6.05
N SER A 110 11.92 2.37 6.56
CA SER A 110 11.84 1.32 7.58
C SER A 110 12.29 -0.03 6.99
N VAL A 111 12.53 -1.02 7.84
CA VAL A 111 12.85 -2.40 7.40
C VAL A 111 11.74 -2.97 6.50
N HIS A 112 10.53 -2.39 6.59
CA HIS A 112 9.36 -2.71 5.78
C HIS A 112 9.45 -2.23 4.32
N ASP A 113 10.37 -1.32 3.98
CA ASP A 113 10.48 -0.73 2.64
C ASP A 113 11.70 -1.24 1.85
N VAL A 114 12.46 -2.19 2.40
CA VAL A 114 13.65 -2.75 1.74
C VAL A 114 13.29 -3.31 0.36
N GLY A 115 12.14 -3.97 0.24
CA GLY A 115 11.65 -4.51 -1.05
C GLY A 115 11.20 -3.46 -2.07
N LEU A 116 10.85 -2.24 -1.63
CA LEU A 116 10.42 -1.15 -2.53
C LEU A 116 11.59 -0.54 -3.30
N LYS A 117 12.76 -0.41 -2.66
CA LYS A 117 13.98 0.04 -3.34
C LYS A 117 14.39 -0.97 -4.42
N ASP A 118 14.42 -2.25 -4.06
CA ASP A 118 14.79 -3.33 -4.97
C ASP A 118 13.83 -3.39 -6.18
N MET A 119 12.53 -3.11 -5.98
CA MET A 119 11.54 -3.04 -7.06
C MET A 119 11.84 -1.91 -8.06
N VAL A 120 12.08 -0.69 -7.58
CA VAL A 120 12.36 0.46 -8.46
C VAL A 120 13.69 0.30 -9.20
N GLU A 121 14.64 -0.47 -8.66
CA GLU A 121 15.86 -0.85 -9.38
C GLU A 121 15.66 -1.94 -10.44
N ALA A 122 14.61 -2.76 -10.32
CA ALA A 122 14.33 -3.88 -11.22
C ALA A 122 13.45 -3.51 -12.43
N LEU A 123 12.78 -2.35 -12.39
CA LEU A 123 12.00 -1.77 -13.50
C LEU A 123 12.88 -0.92 -14.43
#